data_AF-A0A368KKS3-F1
#
_entry.id   AF-A0A368KKS3-F1
#
_cell.length_a   1.000
_cell.length_b   1.000
_cell.length_c   1.000
_cell.angle_alpha   90.00
_cell.angle_beta   90.00
_cell.angle_gamma   90.00
#
_symmetry.space_group_name_H-M   'P 1'
#
loop_
_entity.id
_entity.type
_entity.pdbx_description
1 polymer ?
#
loop_
_entity_poly.entity_id
_entity_poly.type
_entity_poly.pdbx_seq_one_letter_code
_entity_poly.pdbx_strand_id
1 'polypeptide(L)'
;MATFRFRLETYLRLKIAARDQCRAELAEVLRAEEQLKQQQVEIAEEIDGQHDYIRQATQSGSVNLDLITAAQRQVMFLKAADQEKQMLMKQLLPHIQQRRQALIDADHEVRTLEKLKEQKQVQHLQRESALEAKQMDEIALTGFRRKGV
;
A
#
# COMPACT_ATOMS: atom_id res chain seq x y z
N MET A 1 -16.79 3.90 -37.75
CA MET A 1 -16.52 4.26 -36.33
C MET A 1 -15.02 4.16 -36.12
N ALA A 2 -14.36 5.27 -35.79
CA ALA A 2 -12.93 5.27 -35.57
C ALA A 2 -12.66 4.77 -34.14
N THR A 3 -11.71 3.86 -33.97
CA THR A 3 -11.36 3.38 -32.62
C THR A 3 -10.64 4.50 -31.85
N PHE A 4 -11.16 4.86 -30.67
CA PHE A 4 -10.53 5.84 -29.81
C PHE A 4 -9.16 5.35 -29.34
N ARG A 5 -8.10 6.10 -29.65
CA ARG A 5 -6.73 5.80 -29.22
C ARG A 5 -6.20 6.90 -28.32
N PHE A 6 -5.95 6.57 -27.06
CA PHE A 6 -5.39 7.52 -26.11
C PHE A 6 -3.87 7.63 -26.32
N ARG A 7 -3.39 8.81 -26.71
CA ARG A 7 -1.97 9.04 -27.06
C ARG A 7 -1.00 8.75 -25.89
N LEU A 8 -1.46 8.86 -24.65
CA LEU A 8 -0.66 8.64 -23.44
C LEU A 8 -0.94 7.27 -22.80
N GLU A 9 -1.50 6.31 -23.53
CA GLU A 9 -1.84 5.00 -22.98
C GLU A 9 -0.63 4.24 -22.44
N THR A 10 0.48 4.22 -23.19
CA THR A 10 1.74 3.58 -22.73
C THR A 10 2.27 4.26 -21.48
N TYR A 11 2.19 5.60 -21.42
CA TYR A 11 2.62 6.36 -20.25
C TYR A 11 1.76 6.06 -19.01
N LEU A 12 0.43 5.96 -19.18
CA LEU A 12 -0.48 5.54 -18.11
C LEU A 12 -0.14 4.13 -17.60
N ARG A 13 0.14 3.17 -18.49
CA ARG A 13 0.56 1.82 -18.09
C ARG A 13 1.86 1.83 -17.29
N LEU A 14 2.84 2.63 -17.69
CA LEU A 14 4.10 2.78 -16.93
C LEU A 14 3.85 3.37 -15.54
N LYS A 15 2.96 4.36 -15.41
CA LYS A 15 2.61 4.95 -14.11
C LYS A 15 1.84 3.99 -13.20
N ILE A 16 0.95 3.17 -13.77
CA ILE A 16 0.29 2.09 -13.03
C ILE A 16 1.32 1.09 -12.50
N ALA A 17 2.26 0.66 -13.34
CA ALA A 17 3.32 -0.25 -12.91
C ALA A 17 4.20 0.35 -11.80
N ALA A 18 4.55 1.64 -11.90
CA ALA A 18 5.30 2.35 -10.86
C ALA A 18 4.53 2.43 -9.54
N ARG A 19 3.23 2.72 -9.58
CA ARG A 19 2.36 2.67 -8.39
C ARG A 19 2.34 1.28 -7.77
N ASP A 20 2.18 0.25 -8.58
CA ASP A 20 2.12 -1.13 -8.10
C ASP A 20 3.46 -1.55 -7.45
N GLN A 21 4.59 -1.07 -7.98
CA GLN A 21 5.90 -1.21 -7.36
C GLN A 21 5.96 -0.51 -5.99
N CYS A 22 5.50 0.74 -5.88
CA CYS A 22 5.44 1.44 -4.58
C CYS A 22 4.54 0.70 -3.56
N ARG A 23 3.46 0.07 -4.01
CA ARG A 23 2.60 -0.77 -3.15
C ARG A 23 3.34 -2.00 -2.65
N ALA A 24 4.08 -2.68 -3.52
CA ALA A 24 4.88 -3.84 -3.14
C ALA A 24 5.95 -3.47 -2.10
N GLU A 25 6.70 -2.39 -2.35
CA GLU A 25 7.72 -1.88 -1.43
C GLU A 25 7.13 -1.47 -0.07
N LEU A 26 5.97 -0.82 -0.05
CA LEU A 26 5.30 -0.50 1.21
C LEU A 26 4.88 -1.76 1.96
N ALA A 27 4.35 -2.76 1.25
CA ALA A 27 3.94 -4.03 1.86
C ALA A 27 5.12 -4.78 2.49
N GLU A 28 6.30 -4.78 1.86
CA GLU A 28 7.51 -5.37 2.42
C GLU A 28 7.92 -4.73 3.74
N VAL A 29 7.93 -3.39 3.80
CA VAL A 29 8.31 -2.69 5.02
C VAL A 29 7.27 -2.87 6.13
N LEU A 30 5.98 -2.90 5.80
CA LEU A 30 4.93 -3.18 6.78
C LEU A 30 5.02 -4.61 7.35
N ARG A 31 5.40 -5.60 6.53
CA ARG A 31 5.67 -6.96 7.03
C ARG A 31 6.84 -6.98 8.01
N ALA A 32 7.92 -6.25 7.72
CA ALA A 32 9.05 -6.13 8.63
C ALA A 32 8.64 -5.45 9.95
N GLU A 33 7.78 -4.42 9.89
CA GLU A 33 7.21 -3.77 11.07
C GLU A 33 6.40 -4.77 11.93
N GLU A 34 5.54 -5.56 11.28
CA GLU A 34 4.70 -6.55 11.94
C GLU A 34 5.54 -7.66 12.60
N GLN A 35 6.57 -8.15 11.92
CA GLN A 35 7.52 -9.13 12.47
C GLN A 35 8.23 -8.58 13.72
N LEU A 36 8.70 -7.33 13.68
CA LEU A 36 9.31 -6.71 14.84
C LEU A 36 8.33 -6.57 16.01
N LYS A 37 7.07 -6.20 15.75
CA LYS A 37 6.03 -6.12 16.81
C LYS A 37 5.76 -7.48 17.42
N GLN A 38 5.59 -8.52 16.61
CA GLN A 38 5.35 -9.87 17.09
C GLN A 38 6.51 -10.34 17.99
N GLN A 39 7.73 -10.11 17.54
CA GLN A 39 8.95 -10.39 18.27
C GLN A 39 9.11 -9.62 19.60
N GLN A 40 8.47 -8.46 19.74
CA GLN A 40 8.44 -7.72 21.01
C GLN A 40 7.39 -8.29 21.97
N VAL A 41 6.24 -8.73 21.44
CA VAL A 41 5.21 -9.43 22.21
C VAL A 41 5.79 -10.73 22.78
N GLU A 42 6.48 -11.52 21.96
CA GLU A 42 7.15 -12.76 22.40
C GLU A 42 8.16 -12.50 23.53
N ILE A 43 8.99 -11.44 23.41
CA ILE A 43 9.92 -11.08 24.49
C ILE A 43 9.17 -10.68 25.76
N ALA A 44 8.08 -9.91 25.66
CA ALA A 44 7.29 -9.51 26.81
C ALA A 44 6.68 -10.72 27.53
N GLU A 45 6.12 -11.66 26.77
CA GLU A 45 5.59 -12.92 27.30
C GLU A 45 6.69 -13.77 27.97
N GLU A 46 7.89 -13.83 27.38
CA GLU A 46 9.03 -14.52 27.98
C GLU A 46 9.47 -13.87 29.31
N ILE A 47 9.51 -12.54 29.38
CA ILE A 47 9.85 -11.81 30.61
C ILE A 47 8.82 -12.10 31.70
N ASP A 48 7.53 -12.07 31.37
CA ASP A 48 6.46 -12.36 32.33
C ASP A 48 6.53 -13.82 32.80
N GLY A 49 6.80 -14.76 31.90
CA GLY A 49 7.04 -16.17 32.24
C GLY A 49 8.23 -16.37 33.19
N GLN A 50 9.32 -15.61 33.01
CA GLN A 50 10.46 -15.64 33.95
C GLN A 50 10.09 -15.08 35.33
N HIS A 51 9.29 -14.01 35.39
CA HIS A 51 8.82 -13.47 36.66
C HIS A 51 7.93 -14.45 37.42
N ASP A 52 7.02 -15.12 36.73
CA ASP A 52 6.15 -16.14 37.33
C ASP A 52 6.94 -17.35 37.81
N TYR A 53 7.95 -17.79 37.05
CA TYR A 53 8.87 -18.85 37.46
C TYR A 53 9.62 -18.49 38.76
N ILE A 54 10.18 -17.27 38.85
CA ILE A 54 10.85 -16.80 40.08
C ILE A 54 9.87 -16.76 41.25
N ARG A 55 8.64 -16.30 41.04
CA ARG A 55 7.60 -16.23 42.08
C ARG A 55 7.25 -17.62 42.61
N GLN A 56 7.09 -18.62 41.73
CA GLN A 56 6.82 -20.00 42.14
C GLN A 56 8.03 -20.61 42.87
N ALA A 57 9.24 -20.42 42.36
CA ALA A 57 10.46 -20.96 42.96
C ALA A 57 10.75 -20.41 44.37
N THR A 58 10.28 -19.20 44.68
CA THR A 58 10.45 -18.56 45.99
C THR A 58 9.37 -18.93 47.01
N GLN A 59 8.22 -19.44 46.58
CA GLN A 59 7.11 -19.84 47.48
C GLN A 59 7.35 -21.19 48.19
N SER A 60 8.16 -22.09 47.63
CA SER A 60 8.37 -23.45 48.17
C SER A 60 9.33 -23.54 49.37
N GLY A 61 9.61 -22.43 50.07
CA GLY A 61 10.34 -22.41 51.35
C GLY A 61 11.86 -22.65 51.28
N SER A 62 12.38 -23.18 50.17
CA SER A 62 13.83 -23.24 49.89
C SER A 62 14.16 -22.31 48.72
N VAL A 63 14.79 -21.18 49.03
CA VAL A 63 15.17 -20.18 48.03
C VAL A 63 16.50 -20.60 47.42
N ASN A 64 16.49 -21.00 46.15
CA ASN A 64 17.70 -21.23 45.38
C ASN A 64 18.16 -19.91 44.72
N LEU A 65 19.14 -19.25 45.34
CA LEU A 65 19.68 -17.96 44.89
C LEU A 65 20.32 -18.03 43.49
N ASP A 66 20.88 -19.18 43.10
CA ASP A 66 21.51 -19.36 41.79
C ASP A 66 20.46 -19.32 40.67
N LEU A 67 19.31 -19.96 40.89
CA LEU A 67 18.19 -19.94 39.93
C LEU A 67 17.60 -18.54 39.77
N ILE A 68 17.47 -17.78 40.87
CA ILE A 68 16.97 -16.40 40.82
C ILE A 68 17.96 -15.51 40.06
N THR A 69 19.25 -15.66 40.34
CA THR A 69 20.30 -14.88 39.68
C THR A 69 20.37 -15.19 38.18
N ALA A 70 20.23 -16.46 37.79
CA ALA A 70 20.17 -16.88 36.39
C ALA A 70 18.95 -16.30 35.67
N ALA A 71 17.76 -16.38 36.27
CA ALA A 71 16.54 -15.84 35.71
C ALA A 71 16.59 -14.30 35.58
N GLN A 72 17.17 -13.59 36.56
CA GLN A 72 17.39 -12.14 36.46
C GLN A 72 18.33 -11.76 35.31
N ARG A 73 19.43 -12.51 35.11
CA ARG A 73 20.33 -12.29 33.96
C ARG A 73 19.60 -12.51 32.64
N GLN A 74 18.75 -13.53 32.56
CA GLN A 74 17.94 -13.79 31.37
C GLN A 74 16.97 -12.63 31.09
N VAL A 75 16.27 -12.13 32.11
CA VAL A 75 15.39 -10.95 31.95
C VAL A 75 16.16 -9.72 31.49
N MET A 76 17.38 -9.50 31.99
CA MET A 76 18.23 -8.38 31.54
C MET A 76 18.64 -8.53 30.06
N PHE A 77 18.96 -9.75 29.62
CA PHE A 77 19.24 -10.03 28.22
C PHE A 77 18.01 -9.77 27.32
N LEU A 78 16.83 -10.25 27.74
CA LEU A 78 15.58 -10.05 27.03
C LEU A 78 15.21 -8.56 26.92
N LYS A 79 15.41 -7.78 27.99
CA LYS A 79 15.22 -6.32 27.97
C LYS A 79 16.16 -5.60 27.00
N ALA A 80 17.42 -6.03 26.92
CA ALA A 80 18.36 -5.48 25.96
C ALA A 80 17.92 -5.79 24.51
N ALA A 81 17.44 -7.02 24.27
CA ALA A 81 16.90 -7.42 22.97
C ALA A 81 15.64 -6.63 22.60
N ASP A 82 14.73 -6.36 23.54
CA ASP A 82 13.57 -5.49 23.28
C ASP A 82 13.99 -4.06 22.95
N GLN A 83 14.96 -3.50 23.69
CA GLN A 83 15.47 -2.15 23.41
C GLN A 83 16.08 -2.04 22.00
N GLU A 84 16.81 -3.06 21.55
CA GLU A 84 17.34 -3.13 20.19
C GLU A 84 16.21 -3.14 19.16
N LYS A 85 15.18 -3.98 19.35
CA LYS A 85 14.00 -4.02 18.47
C LYS A 85 13.24 -2.69 18.45
N GLN A 86 13.10 -2.01 19.59
CA GLN A 86 12.52 -0.67 19.67
C GLN A 86 13.33 0.36 18.86
N MET A 87 14.66 0.26 18.89
CA MET A 87 15.53 1.14 18.10
C MET A 87 15.38 0.88 16.59
N LEU A 88 15.33 -0.39 16.18
CA LEU A 88 15.06 -0.77 14.79
C LEU A 88 13.69 -0.27 14.33
N MET A 89 12.66 -0.38 15.17
CA MET A 89 11.32 0.16 14.88
C MET A 89 11.34 1.68 14.66
N LYS A 90 12.06 2.42 15.51
CA LYS A 90 12.24 3.88 15.36
C LYS A 90 12.95 4.24 14.07
N GLN A 91 13.91 3.45 13.63
CA GLN A 91 14.60 3.63 12.35
C GLN A 91 13.70 3.26 11.16
N LEU A 92 12.80 2.29 11.30
CA LEU A 92 11.89 1.85 10.25
C LEU A 92 10.75 2.84 9.97
N LEU A 93 10.24 3.51 11.00
CA LEU A 93 9.14 4.49 10.89
C LEU A 93 9.31 5.54 9.77
N PRO A 94 10.44 6.28 9.67
CA PRO A 94 10.62 7.25 8.58
C PRO A 94 10.60 6.59 7.21
N HIS A 95 11.12 5.37 7.08
CA HIS A 95 11.10 4.60 5.83
C HIS A 95 9.69 4.17 5.41
N ILE A 96 8.82 3.87 6.37
CA ILE A 96 7.39 3.60 6.12
C ILE A 96 6.71 4.89 5.65
N GLN A 97 6.93 6.00 6.33
CA GLN A 97 6.32 7.29 5.99
C GLN A 97 6.74 7.75 4.59
N GLN A 98 8.02 7.63 4.24
CA GLN A 98 8.52 7.97 2.92
C GLN A 98 7.85 7.14 1.82
N ARG A 99 7.70 5.82 2.01
CA ARG A 99 7.03 4.94 1.04
C ARG A 99 5.54 5.21 0.93
N ARG A 100 4.87 5.54 2.04
CA ARG A 100 3.46 5.99 2.03
C ARG A 100 3.30 7.25 1.20
N GLN A 101 4.18 8.23 1.37
CA GLN A 101 4.13 9.45 0.58
C GLN A 101 4.35 9.17 -0.91
N ALA A 102 5.37 8.36 -1.24
CA ALA A 102 5.63 7.96 -2.63
C ALA A 102 4.43 7.26 -3.28
N LEU A 103 3.73 6.40 -2.53
CA LEU A 103 2.51 5.75 -3.01
C LEU A 103 1.38 6.75 -3.27
N ILE A 104 1.18 7.71 -2.37
CA ILE A 104 0.18 8.78 -2.52
C ILE A 104 0.47 9.58 -3.79
N ASP A 105 1.72 9.99 -3.99
CA ASP A 105 2.14 10.77 -5.15
C ASP A 105 1.91 9.97 -6.46
N ALA A 106 2.29 8.69 -6.48
CA ALA A 106 2.05 7.79 -7.61
C ALA A 106 0.54 7.59 -7.91
N ASP A 107 -0.29 7.46 -6.87
CA ASP A 107 -1.75 7.37 -7.00
C ASP A 107 -2.33 8.65 -7.60
N HIS A 108 -1.84 9.83 -7.19
CA HIS A 108 -2.27 11.11 -7.74
C HIS A 108 -1.93 11.25 -9.23
N GLU A 109 -0.73 10.84 -9.64
CA GLU A 109 -0.32 10.86 -11.04
C GLU A 109 -1.20 9.94 -11.91
N VAL A 110 -1.44 8.71 -11.45
CA VAL A 110 -2.31 7.75 -12.17
C VAL A 110 -3.72 8.30 -12.30
N ARG A 111 -4.32 8.80 -11.22
CA ARG A 111 -5.68 9.39 -11.23
C ARG A 111 -5.78 10.56 -12.19
N THR A 112 -4.74 11.39 -12.29
CA THR A 112 -4.73 12.55 -13.19
C THR A 112 -4.74 12.09 -14.65
N LEU A 113 -3.97 11.06 -14.99
CA LEU A 113 -3.94 10.49 -16.34
C LEU A 113 -5.22 9.75 -16.71
N GLU A 114 -5.83 9.03 -15.75
CA GLU A 114 -7.13 8.37 -15.94
C GLU A 114 -8.23 9.39 -16.24
N LYS A 115 -8.33 10.46 -15.44
CA LYS A 115 -9.27 11.56 -15.70
C LYS A 115 -9.05 12.21 -17.07
N LEU A 116 -7.79 12.42 -17.46
CA LEU A 116 -7.47 12.95 -18.78
C LEU A 116 -7.92 12.01 -19.91
N LYS A 117 -7.73 10.70 -19.73
CA LYS A 117 -8.19 9.67 -20.68
C LYS A 117 -9.71 9.70 -20.82
N GLU A 118 -10.43 9.71 -19.71
CA GLU A 118 -11.90 9.80 -19.68
C GLU A 118 -12.42 11.04 -20.40
N GLN A 119 -11.85 12.21 -20.09
CA GLN A 119 -12.22 13.46 -20.76
C GLN A 119 -12.01 13.39 -22.28
N LYS A 120 -10.88 12.83 -22.73
CA LYS A 120 -10.59 12.67 -24.15
C LYS A 120 -11.53 11.67 -24.83
N GLN A 121 -11.94 10.63 -24.12
CA GLN A 121 -12.90 9.66 -24.61
C GLN A 121 -14.29 10.29 -24.78
N VAL A 122 -14.75 11.06 -23.81
CA VAL A 122 -16.03 11.80 -23.91
C VAL A 122 -16.00 12.78 -25.09
N GLN A 123 -14.91 13.54 -25.26
CA GLN A 123 -14.73 14.44 -26.41
C GLN A 123 -14.76 13.71 -27.76
N HIS A 124 -14.20 12.50 -27.83
CA HIS A 124 -14.24 11.68 -29.04
C HIS A 124 -15.67 11.26 -29.37
N LEU A 125 -16.38 10.71 -28.39
CA LEU A 125 -17.77 10.27 -28.56
C LEU A 125 -18.68 11.40 -29.00
N GLN A 126 -18.54 12.59 -28.40
CA GLN A 126 -19.31 13.78 -28.81
C GLN A 126 -19.02 14.22 -30.24
N ARG A 127 -17.78 14.06 -30.71
CA ARG A 127 -17.42 14.40 -32.10
C ARG A 127 -17.97 13.38 -33.08
N GLU A 128 -17.90 12.09 -32.74
CA GLU A 128 -18.49 11.04 -33.57
C GLU A 128 -20.00 11.20 -33.68
N SER A 129 -20.71 11.43 -32.57
CA SER A 129 -22.16 11.65 -32.61
C SER A 129 -22.55 12.89 -33.43
N ALA A 130 -21.76 13.98 -33.34
CA ALA A 130 -21.99 15.18 -34.14
C ALA A 130 -21.72 14.95 -35.65
N LEU A 131 -20.74 14.12 -36.01
CA LEU A 131 -20.49 13.75 -37.40
C LEU A 131 -21.58 12.84 -37.96
N GLU A 132 -22.02 11.85 -37.17
CA GLU A 132 -23.11 10.95 -37.54
C GLU A 132 -24.43 11.71 -37.73
N ALA A 133 -24.75 12.66 -36.84
CA ALA A 133 -25.93 13.51 -36.97
C ALA A 133 -25.89 14.34 -38.27
N LYS A 134 -24.75 14.96 -38.60
CA LYS A 134 -24.58 15.70 -39.86
C LYS A 134 -24.76 14.82 -41.08
N GLN A 135 -24.20 13.60 -41.07
CA GLN A 135 -24.36 12.65 -42.18
C GLN A 135 -25.83 12.24 -42.36
N MET A 136 -26.56 12.02 -41.26
CA MET A 136 -27.99 11.71 -41.30
C MET A 136 -28.82 12.87 -41.87
N ASP A 137 -28.51 14.10 -41.49
CA ASP A 137 -29.17 15.31 -42.02
C ASP A 137 -28.92 15.47 -43.53
N GLU A 138 -27.68 15.24 -43.99
CA GLU A 138 -27.32 15.28 -45.42
C GLU A 138 -28.05 14.18 -46.23
N ILE A 139 -28.14 12.97 -45.69
CA ILE A 139 -28.89 11.86 -46.30
C ILE A 139 -30.39 12.20 -46.36
N ALA A 140 -30.96 12.78 -45.30
CA ALA A 140 -32.35 13.19 -45.28
C ALA A 140 -32.65 14.27 -46.33
N LEU A 141 -31.80 15.30 -46.44
CA LEU A 141 -31.93 16.36 -47.43
C LEU A 141 -31.82 15.87 -48.88
N THR A 142 -30.85 14.98 -49.16
CA THR A 142 -30.66 14.39 -50.50
C THR A 142 -31.79 13.41 -50.86
N GLY A 143 -32.27 12.62 -49.89
CA GLY A 143 -33.43 11.74 -50.05
C GLY A 143 -34.73 12.51 -50.31
N PHE A 144 -34.95 13.64 -49.64
CA PHE A 144 -36.12 14.49 -49.87
C PHE A 144 -36.12 15.10 -51.28
N ARG A 145 -34.96 15.56 -51.77
CA ARG A 145 -34.82 16.09 -53.14
C ARG A 145 -35.09 15.05 -54.23
N ARG A 146 -34.83 13.75 -53.98
CA ARG A 146 -35.11 12.68 -54.94
C ARG A 146 -36.58 12.24 -54.99
N LYS A 147 -37.37 12.51 -53.96
CA LYS A 147 -38.81 12.16 -53.90
C LYS A 147 -39.75 13.30 -54.33
N GLY A 148 -39.22 14.52 -54.52
CA GLY A 148 -39.98 15.71 -54.92
C GLY A 148 -40.00 16.01 -56.42
N VAL A 149 -39.60 15.05 -57.26
CA VAL A 149 -39.74 15.04 -58.73
C VAL A 149 -40.61 13.85 -59.10
#